data_AF-A0A538IMW6-F1
#
_entry.id   AF-A0A538IMW6-F1
#
_cell.length_a   1.000
_cell.length_b   1.000
_cell.length_c   1.000
_cell.angle_alpha   90.00
_cell.angle_beta   90.00
_cell.angle_gamma   90.00
#
_symmetry.space_group_name_H-M   'P 1'
#
loop_
_entity.id
_entity.type
_entity.pdbx_description
1 polymer ?
#
loop_
_entity_poly.entity_id
_entity_poly.type
_entity_poly.pdbx_seq_one_letter_code
_entity_poly.pdbx_strand_id
1 'polypeptide(L)'
;MTVQIVNEQVEKYMRGLLTRHDDPVLLEMEALAAEKHFPIINRHVGVTVEILARAIGARRIFELGSGYGYSAYWFARAAGPGAEVHCTAGAAENAKQAEQFLSRAGLWDRIT
;
A
#
# COMPACT_ATOMS: atom_id res chain seq x y z
N MET A 1 23.80 6.91 6.18
CA MET A 1 24.34 5.95 5.20
C MET A 1 23.18 5.14 4.66
N THR A 2 22.96 5.17 3.34
CA THR A 2 21.94 4.32 2.70
C THR A 2 22.54 2.94 2.52
N VAL A 3 21.95 1.92 3.15
CA VAL A 3 22.39 0.54 3.00
C VAL A 3 21.80 -0.02 1.70
N GLN A 4 22.66 -0.42 0.76
CA GLN A 4 22.24 -1.14 -0.43
C GLN A 4 22.10 -2.64 -0.11
N ILE A 5 20.87 -3.06 0.17
CA ILE A 5 20.55 -4.46 0.54
C ILE A 5 20.48 -5.35 -0.71
N VAL A 6 19.91 -4.83 -1.80
CA VAL A 6 19.72 -5.54 -3.07
C VAL A 6 20.49 -4.79 -4.16
N ASN A 7 21.04 -5.52 -5.12
CA ASN A 7 21.69 -4.91 -6.28
C ASN A 7 20.68 -4.05 -7.08
N GLU A 8 21.06 -2.84 -7.46
CA GLU A 8 20.18 -1.88 -8.15
C GLU A 8 19.60 -2.41 -9.48
N GLN A 9 20.36 -3.21 -10.22
CA GLN A 9 19.87 -3.81 -11.47
C GLN A 9 18.79 -4.86 -11.20
N VAL A 10 18.93 -5.61 -10.10
CA VAL A 10 17.93 -6.57 -9.65
C VAL A 10 16.66 -5.87 -9.16
N GLU A 11 16.80 -4.81 -8.35
CA GLU A 11 15.66 -4.00 -7.89
C GLU A 11 14.88 -3.41 -9.07
N LYS A 12 15.59 -2.88 -10.08
CA LYS A 12 14.97 -2.34 -11.31
C LYS A 12 14.25 -3.42 -12.10
N TYR A 13 14.88 -4.59 -12.27
CA TYR A 13 14.27 -5.72 -12.98
C TYR A 13 12.99 -6.19 -12.27
N MET A 14 13.05 -6.41 -10.96
CA MET A 14 11.90 -6.83 -10.17
C MET A 14 10.78 -5.79 -10.21
N ARG A 15 11.11 -4.49 -10.13
CA ARG A 15 10.10 -3.42 -10.22
C ARG A 15 9.40 -3.42 -11.57
N GLY A 16 10.15 -3.68 -12.65
CA GLY A 16 9.61 -3.80 -14.00
C GLY A 16 8.57 -4.92 -14.13
N LEU A 17 8.79 -6.07 -13.47
CA LEU A 17 7.84 -7.19 -13.48
C LEU A 17 6.51 -6.87 -12.78
N LEU A 18 6.51 -5.90 -11.84
CA LEU A 18 5.32 -5.50 -11.10
C LEU A 18 4.40 -4.53 -11.83
N THR A 19 4.82 -3.97 -12.97
CA THR A 19 4.01 -3.03 -13.78
C THR A 19 2.68 -3.63 -14.25
N ARG A 20 2.59 -4.96 -14.37
CA ARG A 20 1.34 -5.68 -14.64
C ARG A 20 0.26 -5.50 -13.55
N HIS A 21 0.64 -5.00 -12.38
CA HIS A 21 -0.25 -4.70 -11.25
C HIS A 21 -0.46 -3.20 -11.06
N ASP A 22 -0.11 -2.38 -12.05
CA ASP A 22 -0.31 -0.96 -11.98
C ASP A 22 -1.80 -0.61 -11.96
N ASP A 23 -2.11 0.31 -11.07
CA ASP A 23 -3.42 0.90 -10.87
C ASP A 23 -3.23 2.42 -10.87
N PRO A 24 -4.08 3.20 -11.56
CA PRO A 24 -3.92 4.65 -11.63
C PRO A 24 -3.84 5.34 -10.27
N VAL A 25 -4.65 4.91 -9.29
CA VAL A 25 -4.61 5.45 -7.92
C VAL A 25 -3.28 5.11 -7.27
N LEU A 26 -2.84 3.86 -7.42
CA LEU A 26 -1.61 3.40 -6.82
C LEU A 26 -0.37 4.12 -7.39
N LEU A 27 -0.35 4.39 -8.70
CA LEU A 27 0.70 5.19 -9.35
C LEU A 27 0.70 6.65 -8.88
N GLU A 28 -0.49 7.24 -8.71
CA GLU A 28 -0.64 8.59 -8.18
C GLU A 28 -0.13 8.69 -6.73
N MET A 29 -0.44 7.70 -5.88
CA MET A 29 0.05 7.64 -4.51
C MET A 29 1.58 7.52 -4.45
N GLU A 30 2.21 6.77 -5.36
CA GLU A 30 3.67 6.68 -5.47
C GLU A 30 4.31 8.00 -5.94
N ALA A 31 3.70 8.66 -6.93
CA ALA A 31 4.16 9.95 -7.42
C ALA A 31 4.08 11.03 -6.32
N LEU A 32 2.97 11.05 -5.57
CA LEU A 32 2.79 11.94 -4.43
C LEU A 32 3.84 11.69 -3.33
N ALA A 33 4.16 10.42 -3.06
CA ALA A 33 5.20 10.05 -2.10
C ALA A 33 6.55 10.65 -2.47
N ALA A 34 6.90 10.51 -3.75
CA ALA A 34 8.15 11.03 -4.30
C ALA A 34 8.19 12.56 -4.25
N GLU A 35 7.11 13.23 -4.67
CA GLU A 35 7.01 14.71 -4.64
C GLU A 35 7.14 15.26 -3.21
N LYS A 36 6.36 14.70 -2.27
CA LYS A 36 6.32 15.17 -0.88
C LYS A 36 7.45 14.62 0.00
N HIS A 37 8.32 13.77 -0.55
CA HIS A 37 9.32 13.01 0.20
C HIS A 37 8.68 12.25 1.38
N PHE A 38 7.45 11.78 1.19
CA PHE A 38 6.69 11.10 2.24
C PHE A 38 7.08 9.62 2.28
N PRO A 39 7.40 9.06 3.47
CA PRO A 39 7.81 7.67 3.56
C PRO A 39 6.64 6.72 3.31
N ILE A 40 6.76 5.88 2.29
CA ILE A 40 5.88 4.75 2.02
C ILE A 40 6.71 3.46 1.95
N ILE A 41 6.06 2.30 2.13
CA ILE A 41 6.71 1.03 1.82
C ILE A 41 6.99 0.95 0.31
N ASN A 42 8.09 0.30 -0.08
CA ASN A 42 8.38 0.02 -1.48
C ASN A 42 7.29 -0.90 -2.08
N ARG A 43 7.01 -0.79 -3.38
CA ARG A 43 6.06 -1.65 -4.10
C ARG A 43 6.31 -3.14 -3.92
N HIS A 44 7.57 -3.59 -3.88
CA HIS A 44 7.93 -4.97 -3.60
C HIS A 44 7.42 -5.42 -2.22
N VAL A 45 7.51 -4.54 -1.22
CA VAL A 45 6.99 -4.80 0.13
C VAL A 45 5.46 -4.83 0.12
N GLY A 46 4.81 -3.92 -0.61
CA GLY A 46 3.36 -3.93 -0.81
C GLY A 46 2.84 -5.26 -1.37
N VAL A 47 3.45 -5.75 -2.45
CA VAL A 47 3.13 -7.07 -3.03
C VAL A 47 3.40 -8.20 -2.02
N THR A 48 4.51 -8.12 -1.29
CA THR A 48 4.88 -9.13 -0.29
C THR A 48 3.82 -9.24 0.80
N VAL A 49 3.37 -8.11 1.38
CA VAL A 49 2.36 -8.15 2.44
C VAL A 49 1.00 -8.60 1.92
N GLU A 50 0.66 -8.29 0.67
CA GLU A 50 -0.54 -8.84 0.03
C GLU A 50 -0.46 -10.37 -0.12
N ILE A 51 0.67 -10.91 -0.60
CA ILE A 51 0.85 -12.35 -0.73
C ILE A 51 0.73 -13.03 0.62
N LEU A 52 1.38 -12.49 1.67
CA LEU A 52 1.31 -13.04 3.02
C LEU A 52 -0.11 -13.00 3.58
N ALA A 53 -0.82 -11.88 3.44
CA ALA A 53 -2.20 -11.73 3.88
C ALA A 53 -3.14 -12.71 3.17
N ARG A 54 -2.98 -12.89 1.85
CA ARG A 54 -3.73 -13.90 1.08
C ARG A 54 -3.41 -15.32 1.52
N ALA A 55 -2.13 -15.63 1.75
CA ALA A 55 -1.68 -16.98 2.12
C ALA A 55 -2.28 -17.46 3.44
N ILE A 56 -2.49 -16.56 4.41
CA ILE A 56 -3.11 -16.88 5.70
C ILE A 56 -4.64 -16.71 5.68
N GLY A 57 -5.24 -16.31 4.56
CA GLY A 57 -6.67 -16.03 4.47
C GLY A 57 -7.12 -14.87 5.37
N ALA A 58 -6.30 -13.82 5.49
CA ALA A 58 -6.60 -12.69 6.37
C ALA A 58 -7.94 -12.02 5.98
N ARG A 59 -8.79 -11.81 6.99
CA ARG A 59 -10.08 -11.11 6.87
C ARG A 59 -10.24 -9.95 7.84
N ARG A 60 -9.43 -9.93 8.91
CA ARG A 60 -9.35 -8.85 9.89
C ARG A 60 -7.89 -8.48 10.05
N ILE A 61 -7.54 -7.28 9.64
CA ILE A 61 -6.15 -6.79 9.59
C ILE A 61 -6.10 -5.52 10.42
N PHE A 62 -5.08 -5.39 11.25
CA PHE A 62 -4.79 -4.15 11.97
C PHE A 62 -3.45 -3.61 11.50
N GLU A 63 -3.44 -2.34 11.11
CA GLU A 63 -2.26 -1.63 10.66
C GLU A 63 -2.01 -0.39 11.52
N LEU A 64 -0.81 -0.33 12.10
CA LEU A 64 -0.37 0.82 12.89
C LEU A 64 0.46 1.77 12.02
N GLY A 65 -0.15 2.88 11.58
CA GLY A 65 0.53 3.92 10.80
C GLY A 65 0.49 3.69 9.28
N SER A 66 -0.68 3.83 8.68
CA SER A 66 -0.91 3.62 7.24
C SER A 66 -0.41 4.75 6.32
N GLY A 67 0.19 5.80 6.89
CA GLY A 67 0.42 7.05 6.17
C GLY A 67 -0.90 7.60 5.62
N TYR A 68 -0.93 7.96 4.34
CA TYR A 68 -2.15 8.31 3.61
C TYR A 68 -2.79 7.11 2.88
N GLY A 69 -2.62 5.90 3.40
CA GLY A 69 -3.32 4.69 2.94
C GLY A 69 -2.57 3.81 1.95
N TYR A 70 -1.28 4.08 1.69
CA TYR A 70 -0.53 3.33 0.66
C TYR A 70 -0.36 1.84 1.01
N SER A 71 -0.01 1.51 2.24
CA SER A 71 0.09 0.13 2.71
C SER A 71 -1.30 -0.51 2.95
N ALA A 72 -2.27 0.28 3.41
CA ALA A 72 -3.68 -0.12 3.54
C ALA A 72 -4.28 -0.58 2.20
N TYR A 73 -3.91 0.03 1.07
CA TYR A 73 -4.28 -0.41 -0.28
C TYR A 73 -3.97 -1.91 -0.49
N TRP A 74 -2.76 -2.35 -0.11
CA TRP A 74 -2.33 -3.74 -0.31
C TRP A 74 -3.08 -4.70 0.59
N PHE A 75 -3.32 -4.32 1.85
CA PHE A 75 -4.11 -5.14 2.78
C PHE A 75 -5.57 -5.24 2.36
N ALA A 76 -6.20 -4.14 1.96
CA ALA A 76 -7.58 -4.11 1.50
C ALA A 76 -7.77 -4.90 0.20
N ARG A 77 -6.79 -4.85 -0.71
CA ARG A 77 -6.78 -5.67 -1.93
C ARG A 77 -6.62 -7.16 -1.63
N ALA A 78 -5.78 -7.50 -0.65
CA ALA A 78 -5.53 -8.87 -0.22
C ALA A 78 -6.75 -9.50 0.48
N ALA A 79 -7.37 -8.76 1.39
CA ALA A 79 -8.44 -9.26 2.26
C ALA A 79 -9.75 -9.50 1.50
N GLY A 80 -10.00 -8.69 0.46
CA GLY A 80 -11.18 -8.79 -0.41
C GLY A 80 -12.46 -8.19 0.19
N PRO A 81 -13.58 -8.25 -0.55
CA PRO A 81 -14.86 -7.69 -0.11
C PRO A 81 -15.35 -8.30 1.21
N GLY A 82 -15.94 -7.48 2.08
CA GLY A 82 -16.48 -7.91 3.38
C GLY A 82 -15.44 -8.19 4.47
N ALA A 83 -14.16 -7.91 4.21
CA ALA A 83 -13.13 -7.92 5.23
C ALA A 83 -13.16 -6.64 6.09
N GLU A 84 -12.35 -6.62 7.14
CA GLU A 84 -12.10 -5.44 7.97
C GLU A 84 -10.60 -5.15 8.00
N VAL A 85 -10.22 -3.93 7.62
CA VAL A 85 -8.84 -3.44 7.69
C VAL A 85 -8.86 -2.17 8.54
N HIS A 86 -8.41 -2.32 9.78
CA HIS A 86 -8.35 -1.26 10.77
C HIS A 86 -7.02 -0.53 10.64
N CYS A 87 -7.07 0.75 10.27
CA CYS A 87 -5.92 1.56 9.95
C CYS A 87 -5.78 2.71 10.96
N THR A 88 -4.54 2.99 11.39
CA THR A 88 -4.27 4.19 12.19
C THR A 88 -3.44 5.20 11.40
N ALA A 89 -3.76 6.48 11.54
CA ALA A 89 -3.03 7.58 10.92
C ALA A 89 -2.55 8.56 11.98
N GLY A 90 -1.28 9.01 11.86
CA GLY A 90 -0.71 9.98 12.80
C GLY A 90 -1.27 11.41 12.68
N ALA A 91 -2.00 11.71 11.60
CA ALA A 91 -2.62 13.01 11.36
C ALA A 91 -3.97 12.83 10.65
N ALA A 92 -4.97 13.64 11.01
CA ALA A 92 -6.32 13.56 10.44
C ALA A 92 -6.34 13.78 8.91
N GLU A 93 -5.46 14.62 8.38
CA GLU A 93 -5.36 14.86 6.93
C GLU A 93 -4.84 13.65 6.15
N ASN A 94 -4.08 12.76 6.80
CA ASN A 94 -3.66 11.51 6.18
C ASN A 94 -4.84 10.52 6.07
N ALA A 95 -5.71 10.48 7.09
CA ALA A 95 -6.93 9.66 7.04
C ALA A 95 -7.88 10.12 5.92
N LYS A 96 -8.07 11.44 5.75
CA LYS A 96 -8.88 11.99 4.65
C LYS A 96 -8.29 11.67 3.27
N GLN A 97 -6.96 11.76 3.12
CA GLN A 97 -6.31 11.37 1.86
C GLN A 97 -6.45 9.86 1.61
N ALA A 98 -6.32 9.03 2.64
CA ALA A 98 -6.55 7.59 2.54
C ALA A 98 -7.97 7.29 2.06
N GLU A 99 -8.98 7.95 2.64
CA GLU A 99 -10.38 7.83 2.19
C GLU A 99 -10.53 8.16 0.71
N GLN A 100 -9.95 9.28 0.26
CA GLN A 100 -10.03 9.70 -1.15
C GLN A 100 -9.39 8.69 -2.10
N PHE A 101 -8.16 8.25 -1.81
CA PHE A 101 -7.45 7.29 -2.66
C PHE A 101 -8.15 5.93 -2.65
N LEU A 102 -8.42 5.37 -1.48
CA LEU A 102 -8.99 4.04 -1.35
C LEU A 102 -10.44 3.97 -1.85
N SER A 103 -11.19 5.08 -1.81
CA SER A 103 -12.52 5.17 -2.44
C SER A 103 -12.40 5.07 -3.96
N ARG A 104 -11.47 5.81 -4.57
CA ARG A 104 -11.21 5.76 -6.02
C ARG A 104 -10.69 4.40 -6.48
N ALA A 105 -9.97 3.70 -5.62
CA ALA A 105 -9.50 2.33 -5.86
C ALA A 105 -10.56 1.25 -5.60
N GLY A 106 -11.76 1.60 -5.10
CA GLY A 106 -12.81 0.63 -4.76
C GLY A 106 -12.45 -0.27 -3.56
N LEU A 107 -11.66 0.26 -2.63
CA LEU A 107 -11.14 -0.44 -1.45
C LEU A 107 -11.60 0.16 -0.12
N TRP A 108 -12.30 1.30 -0.13
CA TRP A 108 -12.66 2.01 1.11
C TRP A 108 -13.73 1.31 1.96
N ASP A 109 -14.60 0.52 1.33
CA ASP A 109 -15.72 -0.20 1.96
C ASP A 109 -15.30 -1.18 3.08
N ARG A 110 -14.02 -1.50 3.16
CA ARG A 110 -13.44 -2.41 4.17
C ARG A 110 -12.41 -1.75 5.08
N ILE A 111 -12.28 -0.42 5.04
CA ILE A 111 -11.36 0.33 5.92
C ILE A 111 -12.13 0.86 7.13
N THR A 112 -11.49 0.81 8.30
CA THR A 112 -11.97 1.43 9.55
C THR A 112 -10.86 2.24 10.19
#